data_AF-A0A1V5G9D2-F1
#
_entry.id   AF-A0A1V5G9D2-F1
#
_cell.length_a   1.000
_cell.length_b   1.000
_cell.length_c   1.000
_cell.angle_alpha   90.00
_cell.angle_beta   90.00
_cell.angle_gamma   90.00
#
_symmetry.space_group_name_H-M   'P 1'
#
loop_
_entity.id
_entity.type
_entity.pdbx_description
1 polymer ?
#
loop_
_entity_poly.entity_id
_entity_poly.type
_entity_poly.pdbx_seq_one_letter_code
_entity_poly.pdbx_strand_id
1 'polypeptide(L)'
;MILSILLAGGGIALAFAFYFRGLTHVPALLKARLKPIHSFLWNKWYFDELYMATLFRGSHLAAKASWLFDRFVVDFVVNLAGWSGRLAAWLIGLVDKYVVDGTVNGLGWICQGLGAGFAQLQSGQLRSYLLTLIVGFMVVAATLAAILLGAV
;
A
#
# COMPACT_ATOMS: atom_id res chain seq x y z
N MET A 1 12.96 71.22 7.14
CA MET A 1 12.46 70.87 8.49
C MET A 1 11.21 71.66 8.86
N ILE A 2 11.21 72.99 8.79
CA ILE A 2 9.99 73.79 9.09
C ILE A 2 8.83 73.42 8.14
N LEU A 3 9.10 73.27 6.83
CA LEU A 3 8.08 72.89 5.84
C LEU A 3 7.40 71.55 6.15
N SER A 4 8.15 70.53 6.58
CA SER A 4 7.59 69.21 6.91
C SER A 4 6.74 69.24 8.17
N ILE A 5 7.13 70.05 9.17
CA ILE A 5 6.35 70.24 10.41
C ILE A 5 5.03 70.96 10.09
N LEU A 6 5.07 71.99 9.24
CA LEU A 6 3.86 72.70 8.81
C LEU A 6 2.92 71.79 7.99
N LEU A 7 3.46 70.97 7.08
CA LEU A 7 2.67 70.04 6.28
C LEU A 7 2.00 68.96 7.15
N ALA A 8 2.77 68.35 8.06
CA ALA A 8 2.26 67.34 8.99
C ALA A 8 1.22 67.93 9.95
N GLY A 9 1.51 69.10 10.54
CA GLY A 9 0.58 69.82 11.41
C GLY A 9 -0.71 70.20 10.67
N GLY A 10 -0.60 70.67 9.43
CA GLY A 10 -1.75 70.96 8.57
C GLY A 10 -2.60 69.72 8.27
N GLY A 11 -1.97 68.59 7.95
CA GLY A 11 -2.67 67.31 7.71
C GLY A 11 -3.41 66.81 8.94
N ILE A 12 -2.80 66.90 10.12
CA ILE A 12 -3.41 66.50 11.39
C ILE A 12 -4.58 67.44 11.74
N ALA A 13 -4.40 68.75 11.59
CA ALA A 13 -5.47 69.73 11.84
C ALA A 13 -6.68 69.50 10.93
N LEU A 14 -6.45 69.14 9.66
CA LEU A 14 -7.48 68.84 8.68
C LEU A 14 -8.22 67.52 9.00
N ALA A 15 -7.49 66.48 9.42
CA ALA A 15 -8.10 65.24 9.91
C ALA A 15 -8.93 65.47 11.18
N PHE A 16 -8.42 66.26 12.14
CA PHE A 16 -9.15 66.60 13.36
C PHE A 16 -10.45 67.37 13.05
N ALA A 17 -10.41 68.33 12.12
CA ALA A 17 -11.60 69.05 11.68
C ALA A 17 -12.67 68.11 11.07
N PHE A 18 -12.27 67.15 10.23
CA PHE A 18 -13.19 66.20 9.59
C PHE A 18 -13.82 65.19 10.55
N TYR A 19 -13.04 64.63 11.48
CA TYR A 19 -13.50 63.55 12.36
C TYR A 19 -14.10 64.05 13.68
N PHE A 20 -13.55 65.09 14.31
CA PHE A 20 -13.96 65.54 15.66
C PHE A 20 -14.87 66.77 15.65
N ARG A 21 -14.77 67.66 14.66
CA ARG A 21 -15.54 68.92 14.63
C ARG A 21 -16.87 68.84 13.87
N GLY A 22 -17.34 67.64 13.53
CA GLY A 22 -18.65 67.41 12.91
C GLY A 22 -18.77 67.83 11.44
N LEU A 23 -17.66 68.09 10.73
CA LEU A 23 -17.62 68.39 9.29
C LEU A 23 -17.82 67.13 8.41
N THR A 24 -18.58 66.14 8.89
CA THR A 24 -18.81 64.84 8.25
C THR A 24 -19.46 64.92 6.87
N HIS A 25 -20.14 66.02 6.55
CA HIS A 25 -20.73 66.27 5.23
C HIS A 25 -19.68 66.45 4.12
N VAL A 26 -18.49 67.00 4.44
CA VAL A 26 -17.44 67.27 3.44
C VAL A 26 -16.76 65.99 2.96
N PRO A 27 -16.33 65.05 3.82
CA PRO A 27 -15.85 63.74 3.40
C PRO A 27 -16.88 62.93 2.60
N ALA A 28 -18.18 63.06 2.89
CA ALA A 28 -19.24 62.39 2.14
C ALA A 28 -19.37 62.93 0.70
N LEU A 29 -19.24 64.26 0.52
CA LEU A 29 -19.21 64.90 -0.80
C LEU A 29 -17.94 64.55 -1.58
N LEU A 30 -16.78 64.52 -0.91
CA LEU A 30 -15.53 64.06 -1.51
C LEU A 30 -15.62 62.59 -1.94
N LYS A 31 -16.23 61.72 -1.13
CA LYS A 31 -16.48 60.31 -1.48
C LYS A 31 -17.40 60.18 -2.69
N ALA A 32 -18.42 61.04 -2.82
CA ALA A 32 -19.32 61.04 -3.98
C ALA A 32 -18.60 61.52 -5.27
N ARG A 33 -17.77 62.57 -5.16
CA ARG A 33 -16.99 63.15 -6.28
C ARG A 33 -15.84 62.24 -6.72
N LEU A 34 -15.15 61.61 -5.77
CA LEU A 34 -13.98 60.75 -5.98
C LEU A 34 -14.32 59.27 -5.76
N LYS A 35 -15.56 58.87 -6.02
CA LYS A 35 -16.04 57.49 -5.89
C LYS A 35 -15.08 56.44 -6.49
N PRO A 36 -14.51 56.60 -7.71
CA PRO A 36 -13.60 55.59 -8.27
C PRO A 36 -12.29 55.45 -7.47
N ILE A 37 -11.71 56.56 -7.01
CA ILE A 37 -10.48 56.56 -6.21
C ILE A 37 -10.76 56.00 -4.82
N HIS A 38 -11.87 56.40 -4.19
CA HIS A 38 -12.29 55.85 -2.92
C HIS A 38 -12.54 54.35 -3.03
N SER A 39 -13.24 53.85 -4.06
CA SER A 39 -13.46 52.40 -4.22
C SER A 39 -12.17 51.63 -4.47
N PHE A 40 -11.23 52.20 -5.21
CA PHE A 40 -9.92 51.58 -5.45
C PHE A 40 -9.08 51.46 -4.18
N LEU A 41 -8.98 52.55 -3.40
CA LEU A 41 -8.29 52.55 -2.09
C LEU A 41 -9.02 51.68 -1.06
N TRP A 42 -10.35 51.71 -1.06
CA TRP A 42 -11.20 50.91 -0.17
C TRP A 42 -11.06 49.41 -0.43
N ASN A 43 -11.01 49.00 -1.70
CA ASN A 43 -10.75 47.63 -2.11
C ASN A 43 -9.25 47.28 -2.05
N LYS A 44 -8.46 48.01 -1.25
CA LYS A 44 -7.02 47.77 -1.04
C LYS A 44 -6.27 47.56 -2.36
N TRP A 45 -6.59 48.36 -3.37
CA TRP A 45 -5.98 48.33 -4.69
C TRP A 45 -6.18 47.02 -5.47
N TYR A 46 -7.17 46.19 -5.08
CA TYR A 46 -7.47 44.90 -5.68
C TYR A 46 -6.32 43.86 -5.60
N PHE A 47 -5.32 44.08 -4.74
CA PHE A 47 -4.20 43.15 -4.58
C PHE A 47 -4.66 41.81 -4.00
N ASP A 48 -5.62 41.84 -3.07
CA ASP A 48 -6.19 40.64 -2.47
C ASP A 48 -6.84 39.77 -3.55
N GLU A 49 -7.62 40.35 -4.46
CA GLU A 49 -8.31 39.65 -5.55
C GLU A 49 -7.32 39.14 -6.61
N LEU A 50 -6.31 39.93 -6.96
CA LEU A 50 -5.30 39.53 -7.94
C LEU A 50 -4.45 38.37 -7.41
N TYR A 51 -4.08 38.40 -6.12
CA TYR A 51 -3.38 37.30 -5.44
C TYR A 51 -4.22 36.03 -5.40
N MET A 52 -5.51 36.15 -5.02
CA MET A 52 -6.43 35.01 -4.99
C MET A 52 -6.67 34.42 -6.37
N ALA A 53 -6.78 35.25 -7.41
CA ALA A 53 -7.05 34.81 -8.77
C ALA A 53 -5.85 34.13 -9.44
N THR A 54 -4.63 34.58 -9.14
CA THR A 54 -3.41 34.11 -9.80
C THR A 54 -2.72 33.03 -8.97
N LEU A 55 -2.08 33.41 -7.87
CA LEU A 55 -1.22 32.55 -7.08
C LEU A 55 -2.01 31.49 -6.32
N PHE A 56 -3.09 31.87 -5.64
CA PHE A 56 -3.87 30.90 -4.86
C PHE A 56 -4.60 29.89 -5.76
N ARG A 57 -5.40 30.37 -6.72
CA ARG A 57 -6.13 29.48 -7.64
C ARG A 57 -5.19 28.64 -8.51
N GLY A 58 -4.13 29.22 -9.03
CA GLY A 58 -3.13 28.49 -9.82
C GLY A 58 -2.50 27.36 -9.02
N SER A 59 -2.04 27.66 -7.80
CA SER A 59 -1.44 26.64 -6.92
C SER A 59 -2.45 25.58 -6.50
N HIS A 60 -3.69 25.96 -6.20
CA HIS A 60 -4.74 25.02 -5.80
C HIS A 60 -5.15 24.08 -6.95
N LEU A 61 -5.21 24.57 -8.19
CA LEU A 61 -5.46 23.73 -9.36
C LEU A 61 -4.33 22.75 -9.63
N ALA A 62 -3.07 23.21 -9.52
CA ALA A 62 -1.91 22.34 -9.64
C ALA A 62 -1.92 21.25 -8.56
N ALA A 63 -2.22 21.60 -7.30
CA ALA A 63 -2.35 20.64 -6.21
C ALA A 63 -3.46 19.61 -6.48
N LYS A 64 -4.62 20.05 -6.99
CA LYS A 64 -5.71 19.15 -7.39
C LYS A 64 -5.30 18.22 -8.53
N ALA A 65 -4.57 18.71 -9.53
CA ALA A 65 -4.07 17.90 -10.63
C ALA A 65 -3.11 16.81 -10.13
N SER A 66 -2.16 17.18 -9.25
CA SER A 66 -1.24 16.22 -8.63
C SER A 66 -1.98 15.18 -7.79
N TRP A 67 -2.98 15.62 -7.01
CA TRP A 67 -3.80 14.70 -6.21
C TRP A 67 -4.61 13.72 -7.08
N LEU A 68 -5.20 14.19 -8.19
CA LEU A 68 -5.91 13.31 -9.13
C LEU A 68 -4.94 12.31 -9.77
N PHE A 69 -3.75 12.75 -10.18
CA PHE A 69 -2.75 11.87 -10.76
C PHE A 69 -2.32 10.77 -9.78
N ASP A 70 -2.01 11.12 -8.54
CA ASP A 70 -1.67 10.15 -7.50
C ASP A 70 -2.81 9.14 -7.28
N ARG A 71 -4.04 9.65 -7.10
CA ARG A 71 -5.22 8.83 -6.82
C ARG A 71 -5.62 7.90 -7.96
N PHE A 72 -5.40 8.28 -9.22
CA PHE A 72 -5.81 7.48 -10.36
C PHE A 72 -4.69 6.62 -10.93
N VAL A 73 -3.46 7.11 -10.95
CA VAL A 73 -2.34 6.43 -11.60
C VAL A 73 -1.53 5.66 -10.56
N VAL A 74 -1.06 6.33 -9.51
CA VAL A 74 -0.17 5.71 -8.52
C VAL A 74 -0.92 4.64 -7.73
N ASP A 75 -2.08 4.99 -7.19
CA ASP A 75 -2.92 4.03 -6.45
C ASP A 75 -3.32 2.84 -7.32
N PHE A 76 -3.64 3.04 -8.60
CA PHE A 76 -3.99 1.94 -9.50
C PHE A 76 -2.82 0.97 -9.69
N VAL A 77 -1.62 1.49 -9.96
CA VAL A 77 -0.41 0.68 -10.17
C VAL A 77 -0.07 -0.10 -8.90
N VAL A 78 -0.10 0.55 -7.73
CA VAL A 78 0.21 -0.10 -6.45
C VAL A 78 -0.82 -1.18 -6.12
N ASN A 79 -2.11 -0.89 -6.31
CA ASN A 79 -3.16 -1.88 -6.09
C ASN A 79 -3.05 -3.07 -7.06
N LEU A 80 -2.74 -2.82 -8.33
CA LEU A 80 -2.54 -3.88 -9.32
C LEU A 80 -1.38 -4.79 -8.93
N ALA A 81 -0.26 -4.22 -8.47
CA ALA A 81 0.88 -5.00 -7.97
C ALA A 81 0.51 -5.83 -6.73
N GLY A 82 -0.28 -5.27 -5.81
CA GLY A 82 -0.78 -6.00 -4.64
C GLY A 82 -1.73 -7.14 -5.02
N TRP A 83 -2.59 -6.93 -6.02
CA TRP A 83 -3.53 -7.95 -6.48
C TRP A 83 -2.82 -9.08 -7.23
N SER A 84 -1.85 -8.76 -8.09
CA SER A 84 -1.07 -9.78 -8.79
C SER A 84 -0.24 -10.64 -7.83
N GLY A 85 0.37 -10.02 -6.81
CA GLY A 85 1.09 -10.75 -5.76
C GLY A 85 0.19 -11.71 -4.98
N ARG A 86 -1.01 -11.27 -4.58
CA ARG A 86 -1.99 -12.14 -3.90
C ARG A 86 -2.48 -13.27 -4.80
N LEU A 87 -2.72 -13.01 -6.08
CA LEU A 87 -3.11 -14.04 -7.04
C LEU A 87 -2.00 -15.09 -7.21
N ALA A 88 -0.75 -14.66 -7.35
CA ALA A 88 0.40 -15.55 -7.46
C ALA A 88 0.54 -16.42 -6.20
N ALA A 89 0.45 -15.81 -5.01
CA ALA A 89 0.51 -16.54 -3.74
C ALA A 89 -0.62 -17.58 -3.62
N TRP A 90 -1.84 -17.23 -4.05
CA TRP A 90 -2.97 -18.16 -4.08
C TRP A 90 -2.74 -19.33 -5.05
N LEU A 91 -2.23 -19.07 -6.25
CA LEU A 91 -1.88 -20.11 -7.23
C LEU A 91 -0.79 -21.05 -6.69
N ILE A 92 0.26 -20.50 -6.09
CA ILE A 92 1.33 -21.29 -5.46
C ILE A 92 0.76 -22.16 -4.33
N GLY A 93 -0.10 -21.60 -3.49
CA GLY A 93 -0.74 -22.35 -2.40
C GLY A 93 -1.64 -23.48 -2.89
N LEU A 94 -2.30 -23.34 -4.05
CA LEU A 94 -3.03 -24.45 -4.68
C LEU A 94 -2.08 -25.55 -5.15
N VAL A 95 -0.99 -25.18 -5.83
CA VAL A 95 -0.01 -26.18 -6.30
C VAL A 95 0.60 -26.94 -5.13
N ASP A 96 0.98 -26.25 -4.05
CA ASP A 96 1.52 -26.87 -2.84
C ASP A 96 0.53 -27.88 -2.24
N LYS A 97 -0.71 -27.45 -2.00
CA LYS A 97 -1.75 -28.28 -1.38
C LYS A 97 -2.16 -29.50 -2.21
N TYR A 98 -2.21 -29.38 -3.54
CA TYR A 98 -2.70 -30.46 -4.39
C TYR A 98 -1.59 -31.34 -4.95
N VAL A 99 -0.48 -30.72 -5.38
CA VAL A 99 0.62 -31.43 -6.02
C VAL A 99 1.62 -31.89 -4.98
N VAL A 100 2.15 -30.97 -4.16
CA VAL A 100 3.24 -31.29 -3.23
C VAL A 100 2.71 -32.15 -2.09
N ASP A 101 1.74 -31.65 -1.33
CA ASP A 101 1.12 -32.39 -0.23
C ASP A 101 0.45 -33.67 -0.70
N GLY A 102 -0.21 -33.63 -1.86
CA GLY A 102 -0.83 -34.82 -2.46
C GLY A 102 0.20 -35.91 -2.77
N THR A 103 1.35 -35.53 -3.35
CA THR A 103 2.42 -36.49 -3.67
C THR A 103 3.05 -37.06 -2.40
N VAL A 104 3.37 -36.21 -1.42
CA VAL A 104 4.01 -36.64 -0.17
C VAL A 104 3.08 -37.54 0.65
N ASN A 105 1.80 -37.17 0.79
CA ASN A 105 0.82 -37.99 1.50
C ASN A 105 0.55 -39.32 0.77
N GLY A 106 0.50 -39.30 -0.56
CA GLY A 106 0.36 -40.51 -1.37
C GLY A 106 1.52 -41.49 -1.16
N LEU A 107 2.75 -41.00 -1.17
CA LEU A 107 3.93 -41.80 -0.81
C LEU A 107 3.82 -42.35 0.62
N GLY A 108 3.37 -41.53 1.56
CA GLY A 108 3.11 -41.96 2.94
C GLY A 108 2.11 -43.11 3.03
N TRP A 109 0.99 -43.04 2.31
CA TRP A 109 -0.02 -44.10 2.26
C TRP A 109 0.53 -45.39 1.63
N ILE A 110 1.35 -45.29 0.58
CA ILE A 110 2.00 -46.46 -0.02
C ILE A 110 2.92 -47.14 0.98
N CYS A 111 3.80 -46.38 1.64
CA CYS A 111 4.71 -46.91 2.65
C CYS A 111 3.97 -47.55 3.83
N GLN A 112 2.90 -46.92 4.31
CA GLN A 112 2.06 -47.46 5.38
C GLN A 112 1.33 -48.74 4.94
N GLY A 113 0.79 -48.76 3.71
CA GLY A 113 0.13 -49.93 3.13
C GLY A 113 1.08 -51.12 2.98
N LEU A 114 2.30 -50.88 2.49
CA LEU A 114 3.35 -51.89 2.41
C LEU A 114 3.73 -52.40 3.81
N GLY A 115 3.96 -51.50 4.77
CA GLY A 115 4.27 -51.87 6.15
C GLY A 115 3.17 -52.71 6.80
N ALA A 116 1.90 -52.32 6.61
CA ALA A 116 0.75 -53.08 7.08
C ALA A 116 0.64 -54.46 6.40
N GLY A 117 0.95 -54.55 5.11
CA GLY A 117 1.01 -55.83 4.38
C GLY A 117 2.12 -56.74 4.91
N PHE A 118 3.33 -56.23 5.10
CA PHE A 118 4.43 -56.99 5.70
C PHE A 118 4.16 -57.39 7.14
N ALA A 119 3.45 -56.57 7.91
CA ALA A 119 3.04 -56.90 9.27
C ALA A 119 2.13 -58.13 9.32
N GLN A 120 1.32 -58.39 8.27
CA GLN A 120 0.49 -59.61 8.21
C GLN A 120 1.32 -60.90 8.08
N LEU A 121 2.58 -60.83 7.62
CA LEU A 121 3.48 -61.99 7.61
C LEU A 121 3.94 -62.38 9.02
N GLN A 122 3.78 -61.49 10.00
CA GLN A 122 4.09 -61.74 11.40
C GLN A 122 2.81 -62.22 12.13
N SER A 123 2.51 -63.51 12.01
CA SER A 123 1.30 -64.13 12.59
C SER A 123 1.32 -64.26 14.12
N GLY A 124 2.42 -63.94 14.78
CA GLY A 124 2.60 -64.09 16.23
C GLY A 124 2.68 -65.54 16.73
N GLN A 125 2.54 -66.52 15.84
CA GLN A 125 2.57 -67.94 16.18
C GLN A 125 4.00 -68.49 16.04
N LEU A 126 4.56 -69.02 17.12
CA LEU A 126 5.93 -69.56 17.16
C LEU A 126 6.20 -70.61 16.06
N ARG A 127 5.20 -71.43 15.74
CA ARG A 127 5.26 -72.45 14.68
C ARG A 127 5.54 -71.85 13.30
N SER A 128 4.93 -70.71 12.99
CA SER A 128 5.12 -70.03 11.70
C SER A 128 6.55 -69.53 11.55
N TYR A 129 7.14 -68.96 12.61
CA TYR A 129 8.54 -68.51 12.60
C TYR A 129 9.52 -69.67 12.44
N LEU A 130 9.31 -70.78 13.14
CA LEU A 130 10.16 -71.97 13.04
C LEU A 130 10.15 -72.56 11.62
N LEU A 131 8.98 -72.65 10.99
CA LEU A 131 8.86 -73.11 9.61
C LEU A 131 9.60 -72.17 8.63
N THR A 132 9.40 -70.86 8.75
CA THR A 132 10.10 -69.87 7.91
C THR A 132 11.62 -69.95 8.08
N LEU A 133 12.11 -70.17 9.31
CA LEU A 133 13.53 -70.32 9.60
C LEU A 133 14.14 -71.56 8.94
N ILE A 134 13.47 -72.72 9.05
CA ILE A 134 13.94 -73.97 8.43
C ILE A 134 13.98 -73.84 6.90
N VAL A 135 12.91 -73.29 6.29
CA VAL A 135 12.86 -73.06 4.84
C VAL A 135 13.95 -72.08 4.41
N GLY A 136 14.15 -70.99 5.14
CA GLY A 136 15.21 -70.02 4.88
C GLY A 136 16.60 -70.65 4.92
N PHE A 137 16.89 -71.48 5.93
CA PHE A 137 18.15 -72.21 6.03
C PHE A 137 18.37 -73.16 4.84
N MET A 138 17.34 -73.91 4.43
CA MET A 138 17.42 -74.81 3.27
C MET A 138 17.71 -74.05 1.97
N VAL A 139 17.06 -72.91 1.75
CA VAL A 139 17.30 -72.07 0.55
C VAL A 139 18.73 -71.54 0.54
N VAL A 140 19.22 -71.00 1.66
CA VAL A 140 20.60 -70.48 1.76
C VAL A 140 21.63 -71.59 1.57
N ALA A 141 21.40 -72.76 2.15
CA ALA A 141 22.28 -73.91 1.97
C ALA A 141 22.29 -74.40 0.51
N ALA A 142 21.13 -74.43 -0.15
CA ALA A 142 21.02 -74.82 -1.55
C ALA A 142 21.69 -73.82 -2.49
N THR A 143 21.53 -72.51 -2.27
CA THR A 143 22.21 -71.49 -3.09
C THR A 143 23.72 -71.52 -2.90
N LEU A 144 24.20 -71.67 -1.65
CA LEU A 144 25.62 -71.84 -1.37
C LEU A 144 26.19 -73.11 -2.03
N ALA A 145 25.48 -74.23 -1.95
CA ALA A 145 25.88 -75.47 -2.60
C ALA A 145 25.92 -75.31 -4.13
N ALA A 146 24.93 -74.64 -4.74
CA ALA A 146 24.91 -74.36 -6.17
C ALA A 146 26.10 -73.49 -6.63
N ILE A 147 26.46 -72.48 -5.83
CA ILE A 147 27.64 -71.63 -6.07
C ILE A 147 28.94 -72.45 -5.95
N LEU A 148 29.07 -73.29 -4.91
CA LEU A 148 30.25 -74.14 -4.70
C LEU A 148 30.40 -75.24 -5.77
N LEU A 149 29.29 -75.72 -6.32
CA LEU A 149 29.25 -76.74 -7.38
C LEU A 149 29.34 -76.13 -8.80
N GLY A 150 29.43 -74.79 -8.92
CA GLY A 150 29.57 -74.10 -10.21
C GLY A 150 28.34 -74.15 -11.11
N ALA A 151 27.15 -74.35 -10.53
CA ALA A 151 25.87 -74.41 -11.26
C ALA A 151 25.23 -73.02 -11.51
N VAL A 152 25.86 -71.95 -11.01
CA VAL A 152 25.61 -70.51 -11.27
C VAL A 152 26.97 -69.81 -11.24
#